data_AF-A0A7W7EZC7-F1
#
_entry.id   AF-A0A7W7EZC7-F1
#
_cell.length_a   1.000
_cell.length_b   1.000
_cell.length_c   1.000
_cell.angle_alpha   90.00
_cell.angle_beta   90.00
_cell.angle_gamma   90.00
#
_symmetry.space_group_name_H-M   'P 1'
#
loop_
_entity.id
_entity.type
_entity.pdbx_description
1 polymer ?
#
loop_
_entity_poly.entity_id
_entity_poly.type
_entity_poly.pdbx_seq_one_letter_code
_entity_poly.pdbx_strand_id
1 'polypeptide(L)' 'MMGLTTAATMLGGQGELAEALGIQPRSLRAKFSAERGVSSADLRSAADALDRQAKRIMAHAEKLRAEAAAG' A
#
# COMPACT_ATOMS: atom_id res chain seq x y z
N MET A 1 -6.79 -9.47 -9.98
CA MET A 1 -5.88 -10.20 -9.06
C MET A 1 -6.12 -9.67 -7.63
N MET A 2 -6.60 -10.49 -6.70
CA MET A 2 -7.07 -10.01 -5.37
C MET A 2 -5.97 -9.32 -4.54
N GLY A 3 -4.71 -9.75 -4.64
CA GLY A 3 -3.61 -9.22 -3.82
C GLY A 3 -3.36 -7.71 -3.96
N LEU A 4 -3.33 -7.17 -5.19
CA LEU A 4 -3.15 -5.73 -5.40
C LEU A 4 -4.38 -4.93 -4.93
N THR A 5 -5.59 -5.50 -5.03
CA THR A 5 -6.80 -4.82 -4.56
C THR A 5 -6.76 -4.69 -3.04
N THR A 6 -6.37 -5.74 -2.33
CA THR A 6 -6.14 -5.71 -0.88
C THR A 6 -5.04 -4.72 -0.51
N ALA A 7 -3.93 -4.70 -1.24
CA ALA A 7 -2.85 -3.74 -1.02
C ALA A 7 -3.34 -2.30 -1.14
N ALA A 8 -4.15 -1.99 -2.17
CA ALA A 8 -4.76 -0.66 -2.31
C ALA A 8 -5.62 -0.31 -1.09
N THR A 9 -6.47 -1.22 -0.61
CA THR A 9 -7.28 -0.99 0.59
C THR A 9 -6.43 -0.72 1.82
N MET A 10 -5.36 -1.51 2.05
CA MET A 10 -4.47 -1.36 3.20
C MET A 10 -3.66 -0.06 3.16
N LEU A 11 -3.33 0.44 1.96
CA LEU A 11 -2.61 1.70 1.79
C LEU A 11 -3.50 2.94 1.92
N GLY A 12 -4.83 2.78 1.91
CA GLY A 12 -5.79 3.89 1.97
C GLY A 12 -6.47 4.22 0.64
N GLY A 13 -6.24 3.43 -0.40
CA GLY A 13 -6.96 3.49 -1.66
C GLY A 13 -6.12 3.20 -2.90
N GLN A 14 -6.76 3.24 -4.07
CA GLN A 14 -6.10 3.03 -5.36
C GLN A 14 -5.12 4.16 -5.71
N GLY A 15 -5.35 5.39 -5.24
CA GLY A 15 -4.44 6.52 -5.47
C GLY A 15 -3.06 6.29 -4.83
N GLU A 16 -3.05 5.92 -3.55
CA GLU A 16 -1.85 5.60 -2.78
C GLU A 16 -1.06 4.43 -3.41
N LEU A 17 -1.77 3.41 -3.88
CA LEU A 17 -1.12 2.30 -4.59
C LEU A 17 -0.54 2.76 -5.95
N ALA A 18 -1.22 3.63 -6.69
CA ALA A 18 -0.72 4.15 -7.97
C ALA A 18 0.57 4.97 -7.77
N GLU A 19 0.60 5.80 -6.72
CA GLU A 19 1.79 6.55 -6.33
C GLU A 19 2.93 5.62 -5.91
N ALA A 20 2.66 4.62 -5.07
CA ALA A 20 3.63 3.61 -4.66
C ALA A 20 4.24 2.85 -5.84
N LEU A 21 3.47 2.61 -6.89
CA LEU A 21 3.89 1.94 -8.11
C LEU A 21 4.56 2.90 -9.12
N GLY A 22 4.54 4.21 -8.87
CA GLY A 22 5.06 5.22 -9.80
C GLY A 22 4.27 5.30 -11.11
N ILE A 23 2.97 4.98 -11.09
CA ILE A 23 2.12 4.95 -12.29
C ILE A 23 0.90 5.86 -12.15
N GLN A 24 0.31 6.23 -13.28
CA GLN A 24 -0.96 6.96 -13.28
C GLN A 24 -2.14 6.04 -12.89
N PRO A 25 -3.21 6.59 -12.27
CA PRO A 25 -4.39 5.80 -11.90
C PRO A 25 -5.04 5.03 -13.05
N ARG A 26 -5.00 5.56 -14.28
CA ARG A 26 -5.48 4.85 -15.48
C ARG A 26 -4.65 3.58 -15.76
N SER A 27 -3.33 3.67 -15.60
CA SER A 27 -2.43 2.52 -15.76
C SER A 27 -2.66 1.48 -14.66
N LEU A 28 -2.98 1.91 -13.44
CA LEU A 28 -3.34 1.00 -12.37
C LEU A 28 -4.64 0.22 -12.68
N ARG A 29 -5.67 0.89 -13.20
CA ARG A 29 -6.93 0.23 -13.62
C ARG A 29 -6.69 -0.85 -14.68
N ALA A 30 -5.84 -0.59 -15.67
CA ALA A 30 -5.47 -1.57 -16.69
C ALA A 30 -4.71 -2.79 -16.13
N LYS A 31 -3.97 -2.62 -15.01
CA LYS A 31 -3.34 -3.74 -14.30
C LYS A 31 -4.38 -4.55 -13.51
N PHE A 32 -5.38 -3.89 -12.94
CA PHE A 32 -6.48 -4.56 -12.24
C PHE A 32 -7.40 -5.36 -13.17
N SER A 33 -7.69 -4.86 -14.37
CA SER A 33 -8.50 -5.55 -15.37
C SER A 33 -7.78 -6.72 -16.06
N ALA A 34 -6.52 -6.98 -15.69
CA ALA A 34 -5.65 -8.00 -16.28
C ALA A 34 -5.31 -7.79 -17.77
N GLU A 35 -5.73 -6.67 -18.39
CA GLU A 35 -5.43 -6.35 -19.79
C GLU A 35 -3.92 -6.22 -20.08
N ARG A 36 -3.14 -5.68 -19.12
CA ARG A 36 -1.68 -5.52 -19.27
C ARG A 36 -0.84 -6.46 -18.41
N GLY A 37 -1.47 -7.34 -17.63
CA GLY A 37 -0.78 -8.17 -16.64
C GLY A 37 -0.13 -7.36 -15.51
N VAL A 38 0.31 -8.05 -14.47
CA VAL A 38 1.04 -7.46 -13.32
C VAL A 38 2.47 -7.96 -13.38
N SER A 39 3.44 -7.06 -13.34
CA SER A 39 4.86 -7.44 -13.35
C SER A 39 5.34 -7.79 -11.94
N SER A 40 6.44 -8.55 -11.84
CA SER A 40 7.08 -8.81 -10.55
C SER A 40 7.60 -7.53 -9.87
N ALA A 41 7.94 -6.50 -10.66
CA ALA A 41 8.30 -5.19 -10.14
C ALA A 41 7.13 -4.51 -9.44
N ASP A 42 5.91 -4.61 -9.99
CA ASP A 42 4.71 -4.07 -9.35
C ASP A 42 4.42 -4.72 -8.00
N LEU A 43 4.58 -6.04 -7.93
CA LEU A 43 4.38 -6.77 -6.69
C LEU A 43 5.39 -6.36 -5.62
N ARG A 44 6.67 -6.18 -5.99
CA ARG A 44 7.70 -5.69 -5.09
C ARG A 44 7.42 -4.27 -4.62
N SER A 45 7.11 -3.35 -5.54
CA SER A 45 6.79 -1.97 -5.18
C SER A 45 5.55 -1.85 -4.27
N ALA A 46 4.53 -2.68 -4.50
CA ALA A 46 3.36 -2.74 -3.62
C ALA A 46 3.73 -3.28 -2.23
N ALA A 47 4.57 -4.32 -2.14
CA ALA A 47 5.07 -4.85 -0.87
C ALA A 47 5.89 -3.79 -0.10
N ASP A 48 6.82 -3.11 -0.76
CA ASP A 48 7.64 -2.05 -0.15
C ASP A 48 6.79 -0.88 0.38
N ALA A 49 5.67 -0.59 -0.27
CA ALA A 49 4.73 0.42 0.20
C ALA A 49 3.95 -0.05 1.43
N LEU A 50 3.52 -1.32 1.46
CA LEU A 50 2.89 -1.91 2.62
C LEU A 50 3.83 -1.93 3.83
N ASP A 51 5.11 -2.27 3.64
CA ASP A 51 6.11 -2.25 4.71
C ASP A 51 6.31 -0.84 5.28
N ARG A 52 6.35 0.18 4.42
CA ARG A 52 6.39 1.59 4.84
C ARG A 52 5.16 1.97 5.65
N GLN A 53 3.97 1.56 5.20
CA GLN A 53 2.73 1.83 5.92
C GLN A 53 2.68 1.12 7.28
N ALA A 54 3.08 -0.15 7.34
CA ALA A 54 3.16 -0.91 8.59
C ALA A 54 4.09 -0.23 9.59
N LYS A 55 5.27 0.23 9.16
CA LYS A 55 6.21 0.99 10.02
C LYS A 55 5.57 2.26 10.58
N ARG A 56 4.83 3.02 9.77
CA ARG A 56 4.11 4.23 10.22
C ARG A 56 3.06 3.90 11.28
N ILE A 57 2.24 2.86 11.04
CA ILE A 57 1.20 2.41 11.97
C ILE A 57 1.82 1.95 13.29
N MET A 58 2.88 1.12 13.23
CA MET A 58 3.57 0.63 14.42
C MET A 58 4.19 1.76 15.24
N ALA A 59 4.82 2.74 14.58
CA ALA A 59 5.38 3.91 15.26
C ALA A 59 4.29 4.74 15.95
N HIS A 60 3.11 4.86 15.33
CA HIS A 60 1.98 5.56 15.96
C HIS A 60 1.41 4.78 17.15
N ALA A 61 1.24 3.46 17.01
CA ALA A 61 0.80 2.61 18.11
C ALA A 61 1.75 2.69 19.31
N GLU A 62 3.06 2.77 19.07
CA GLU A 62 4.05 2.92 20.14
C GLU A 62 3.91 4.25 20.88
N LYS A 63 3.65 5.35 20.16
CA LYS A 63 3.37 6.65 20.80
C LYS A 63 2.15 6.58 21.72
N LEU A 64 1.06 5.94 21.26
CA LEU A 64 -0.14 5.77 22.08
C LEU A 64 0.10 4.93 23.33
N ARG A 65 0.93 3.88 23.24
CA ARG A 65 1.33 3.09 24.43
C ARG A 65 2.15 3.91 25.41
N ALA A 66 3.07 4.74 24.91
CA ALA A 66 3.88 5.62 25.74
C ALA A 66 3.01 6.66 26.47
N GLU A 67 2.04 7.26 25.77
CA GLU A 67 1.06 8.19 26.36
C GLU A 67 0.21 7.49 27.43
N ALA A 68 -0.27 6.28 27.17
CA ALA A 68 -1.07 5.51 28.13
C ALA A 68 -0.30 5.09 29.38
N ALA A 69 1.03 4.91 29.30
CA ALA A 69 1.88 4.58 30.44
C ALA A 69 2.29 5.82 31.27
N ALA A 70 2.12 7.03 30.74
CA ALA A 70 2.50 8.28 31.38
C ALA A 70 1.36 8.94 32.20
N GLY A 71 0.12 8.44 32.08
CA GLY A 71 -1.05 8.87 32.85
C GLY A 71 -1.39 7.90 33.97
#